data_AF-A0A7V9Z8J1-F1
#
_entry.id   AF-A0A7V9Z8J1-F1
#
_cell.length_a   1.000
_cell.length_b   1.000
_cell.length_c   1.000
_cell.angle_alpha   90.00
_cell.angle_beta   90.00
_cell.angle_gamma   90.00
#
_symmetry.space_group_name_H-M   'P 1'
#
loop_
_entity.id
_entity.type
_entity.pdbx_description
1 polymer ?
#
loop_
_entity_poly.entity_id
_entity_poly.type
_entity_poly.pdbx_seq_one_letter_code
_entity_poly.pdbx_strand_id
1 'polypeptide(L)'
;MKGRPSKFQHDDFHPSNILINNKSFSGIIDFQRMDWGDPIHDLHKLGFFSKQVSIEFTKGIIDGYHENQVLNESFWELYALYSAMHIVSALVWGMGRSREQYEVLLKYSLDVIKDHDNFNCVIPKWYANDYHS
;
A
#
# COMPACT_ATOMS: atom_id res chain seq x y z
N MET A 1 -9.63 1.61 16.66
CA MET A 1 -9.39 0.22 17.13
C MET A 1 -8.69 0.28 18.47
N LYS A 2 -9.15 -0.48 19.48
CA LYS A 2 -8.49 -0.53 20.81
C LYS A 2 -7.37 -1.58 20.79
N GLY A 3 -6.23 -1.28 21.42
CA GLY A 3 -5.16 -2.26 21.64
C GLY A 3 -4.22 -2.53 20.46
N ARG A 4 -4.28 -1.73 19.38
CA ARG A 4 -3.36 -1.87 18.25
C ARG A 4 -2.03 -1.15 18.50
N PRO A 5 -0.90 -1.69 18.00
CA PRO A 5 0.40 -1.05 18.19
C PRO A 5 0.44 0.28 17.44
N SER A 6 1.06 1.29 18.07
CA SER A 6 1.51 2.51 17.39
C SER A 6 3.01 2.38 17.14
N LYS A 7 3.42 2.51 15.88
CA LYS A 7 4.80 2.37 15.42
C LYS A 7 5.19 3.58 14.57
N PHE A 8 6.49 3.81 14.47
CA PHE A 8 7.05 4.81 13.58
C PHE A 8 6.75 4.45 12.12
N GLN A 9 6.29 5.42 11.36
CA GLN A 9 5.84 5.27 9.98
C GLN A 9 6.60 6.23 9.07
N HIS A 10 6.92 5.76 7.86
CA HIS A 10 7.48 6.65 6.84
C HIS A 10 6.39 7.51 6.18
N ASP A 11 5.18 6.96 6.05
CA ASP A 11 4.01 7.56 5.38
C ASP A 11 4.23 7.96 3.90
N ASP A 12 5.33 7.54 3.27
CA ASP A 12 5.60 7.78 1.84
C ASP A 12 6.53 6.70 1.25
N PHE A 13 6.20 5.43 1.53
CA PHE A 13 7.06 4.31 1.16
C PHE A 13 6.83 3.88 -0.31
N HIS A 14 7.75 4.26 -1.20
CA HIS A 14 7.69 3.91 -2.63
C HIS A 14 9.10 3.76 -3.24
N PRO A 15 9.26 3.14 -4.44
CA PRO A 15 10.57 2.78 -4.99
C PRO A 15 11.61 3.91 -5.01
N SER A 16 11.21 5.14 -5.34
CA SER A 16 12.16 6.26 -5.41
C SER A 16 12.69 6.74 -4.05
N ASN A 17 12.13 6.27 -2.94
CA ASN A 17 12.62 6.56 -1.59
C ASN A 17 13.50 5.43 -1.03
N ILE A 18 13.72 4.36 -1.81
CA ILE A 18 14.55 3.21 -1.43
C ILE A 18 15.92 3.31 -2.10
N LEU A 19 16.98 3.22 -1.30
CA LEU A 19 18.36 3.14 -1.78
C LEU A 19 18.81 1.70 -1.90
N ILE A 20 19.29 1.34 -3.11
CA ILE A 20 19.90 0.04 -3.40
C ILE A 20 21.37 0.27 -3.76
N ASN A 21 22.28 -0.45 -3.11
CA ASN A 21 23.71 -0.47 -3.43
C ASN A 21 24.15 -1.93 -3.57
N ASN A 22 24.97 -2.25 -4.58
CA ASN A 22 25.44 -3.63 -4.81
C ASN A 22 24.31 -4.69 -4.82
N LYS A 23 23.14 -4.34 -5.37
CA LYS A 23 21.93 -5.18 -5.40
C LYS A 23 21.37 -5.53 -4.02
N SER A 24 21.73 -4.80 -2.97
CA SER A 24 21.17 -4.94 -1.63
C SER A 24 20.53 -3.63 -1.15
N PHE A 25 19.48 -3.79 -0.33
CA PHE A 25 18.87 -2.67 0.38
C PHE A 25 19.92 -1.97 1.25
N SER A 26 20.01 -0.64 1.09
CA SER A 26 21.02 0.19 1.76
C SER A 26 20.43 1.25 2.66
N GLY A 27 19.16 1.59 2.48
CA GLY A 27 18.46 2.55 3.32
C GLY A 27 17.19 3.09 2.69
N ILE A 28 16.50 3.89 3.49
CA ILE A 28 15.32 4.68 3.10
C ILE A 28 15.67 6.15 3.33
N ILE A 29 15.15 7.03 2.49
CA ILE A 29 15.32 8.48 2.58
C ILE A 29 13.94 9.15 2.53
N ASP A 30 13.90 10.47 2.74
CA ASP A 30 12.69 11.30 2.54
C ASP A 30 11.62 11.16 3.65
N PHE A 31 12.05 11.22 4.92
CA PHE A 31 11.20 11.07 6.11
C PHE A 31 10.38 12.32 6.51
N GLN A 32 10.30 13.37 5.69
CA GLN A 32 9.58 14.61 6.04
C GLN A 32 8.08 14.43 6.27
N ARG A 33 7.50 13.29 5.88
CA ARG A 33 6.09 12.92 6.10
C ARG A 33 5.88 11.92 7.23
N MET A 34 6.93 11.59 7.98
CA MET A 34 6.86 10.57 9.02
C MET A 34 5.73 10.81 10.03
N ASP A 35 5.11 9.72 10.50
CA ASP A 35 4.03 9.75 11.49
C ASP A 35 4.13 8.58 12.48
N TRP A 36 3.20 8.51 13.44
CA TRP A 36 3.04 7.43 14.41
C TRP A 36 1.63 6.86 14.34
N GLY A 37 1.52 5.60 13.94
CA GLY A 37 0.23 5.00 13.67
C GLY A 37 0.26 3.48 13.62
N ASP A 38 -0.82 2.90 13.12
CA ASP A 38 -0.90 1.47 12.89
C ASP A 38 0.07 1.07 11.77
N PRO A 39 1.05 0.17 12.01
CA PRO A 39 2.05 -0.21 11.01
C PRO A 39 1.47 -0.60 9.64
N ILE A 40 0.26 -1.16 9.58
CA ILE A 40 -0.41 -1.55 8.32
C ILE A 40 -0.77 -0.33 7.44
N HIS A 41 -0.97 0.84 8.04
CA HIS A 41 -1.28 2.08 7.33
C HIS A 41 -0.13 2.58 6.44
N ASP A 42 1.12 2.13 6.66
CA ASP A 42 2.19 2.42 5.69
C ASP A 42 2.04 1.59 4.40
N LEU A 43 1.32 0.47 4.46
CA LEU A 43 1.26 -0.52 3.39
C LEU A 43 0.07 -0.33 2.45
N HIS A 44 -1.02 0.34 2.85
CA HIS A 44 -2.21 0.44 1.99
C HIS A 44 -1.94 1.27 0.72
N LYS A 45 -0.97 2.20 0.77
CA LYS A 45 -0.55 3.00 -0.39
C LYS A 45 0.13 2.15 -1.48
N LEU A 46 0.66 0.98 -1.11
CA LEU A 46 1.38 0.09 -2.02
C LEU A 46 0.49 -0.45 -3.14
N GLY A 47 -0.72 -0.92 -2.80
CA GLY A 47 -1.70 -1.41 -3.78
C GLY A 47 -2.24 -0.31 -4.68
N PHE A 48 -2.16 0.95 -4.23
CA PHE A 48 -2.63 2.13 -4.96
C PHE A 48 -1.56 2.68 -5.92
N PHE A 49 -0.34 2.91 -5.43
CA PHE A 49 0.76 3.53 -6.20
C PHE A 49 1.80 2.52 -6.68
N SER A 50 2.43 1.77 -5.77
CA SER A 50 3.59 0.92 -6.10
C SER A 50 3.26 -0.20 -7.08
N LYS A 51 2.06 -0.79 -6.94
CA LYS A 51 1.53 -1.82 -7.82
C LYS A 51 1.43 -1.38 -9.29
N GLN A 52 1.24 -0.10 -9.53
CA GLN A 52 1.20 0.47 -10.90
C GLN A 52 2.59 0.48 -11.56
N VAL A 53 3.66 0.36 -10.77
CA VAL A 53 5.06 0.32 -11.24
C VAL A 53 5.54 -1.13 -11.37
N SER A 54 5.36 -1.95 -10.33
CA SER A 54 5.67 -3.40 -10.36
C SER A 54 4.92 -4.14 -9.26
N ILE A 55 4.25 -5.22 -9.64
CA ILE A 55 3.52 -6.10 -8.72
C ILE A 55 4.51 -6.88 -7.85
N GLU A 56 5.59 -7.38 -8.44
CA GLU A 56 6.62 -8.21 -7.79
C GLU A 56 7.37 -7.42 -6.73
N PHE A 57 7.73 -6.17 -7.03
CA PHE A 57 8.32 -5.27 -6.05
C PHE A 57 7.35 -4.99 -4.89
N THR A 58 6.08 -4.76 -5.21
CA THR A 58 5.02 -4.49 -4.22
C THR A 58 4.80 -5.68 -3.28
N LYS A 59 4.81 -6.91 -3.81
CA LYS A 59 4.78 -8.15 -3.03
C LYS A 59 5.98 -8.24 -2.10
N GLY A 60 7.19 -8.04 -2.65
CA GLY A 60 8.42 -8.10 -1.87
C GLY A 60 8.46 -7.13 -0.69
N ILE A 61 7.83 -5.95 -0.80
CA ILE A 61 7.69 -5.04 0.35
C ILE A 61 6.78 -5.66 1.42
N ILE A 62 5.60 -6.15 1.04
CA ILE A 62 4.63 -6.74 1.98
C ILE A 62 5.24 -7.96 2.68
N ASP A 63 5.87 -8.85 1.91
CA ASP A 63 6.49 -10.07 2.40
C ASP A 63 7.68 -9.73 3.31
N GLY A 64 8.56 -8.83 2.87
CA GLY A 64 9.72 -8.38 3.63
C GLY A 64 9.35 -7.67 4.93
N TYR A 65 8.28 -6.87 4.95
CA TYR A 65 7.77 -6.21 6.15
C TYR A 65 7.35 -7.20 7.24
N HIS A 66 6.93 -8.41 6.83
CA HIS A 66 6.49 -9.47 7.72
C HIS A 66 7.52 -10.60 7.85
N GLU A 67 8.79 -10.34 7.51
CA GLU A 67 9.86 -11.35 7.58
C GLU A 67 9.54 -12.63 6.80
N ASN A 68 8.77 -12.51 5.70
CA ASN A 68 8.25 -13.61 4.90
C ASN A 68 7.35 -14.60 5.67
N GLN A 69 6.77 -14.18 6.79
CA GLN A 69 5.79 -14.97 7.53
C GLN A 69 4.42 -14.94 6.84
N VAL A 70 3.63 -15.98 7.07
CA VAL A 70 2.26 -16.05 6.55
C VAL A 70 1.41 -14.93 7.18
N LEU A 71 0.84 -14.10 6.32
CA LEU A 71 -0.06 -13.02 6.71
C LEU A 71 -1.41 -13.60 7.14
N ASN A 72 -1.84 -13.23 8.33
CA ASN A 72 -3.14 -13.64 8.85
C ASN A 72 -4.29 -12.87 8.16
N GLU A 73 -5.50 -13.42 8.23
CA GLU A 73 -6.70 -12.80 7.65
C GLU A 73 -6.95 -11.39 8.21
N SER A 74 -6.70 -11.17 9.50
CA SER A 74 -6.89 -9.86 10.13
C SER A 74 -6.00 -8.75 9.57
N PHE A 75 -4.82 -9.10 9.05
CA PHE A 75 -3.96 -8.16 8.33
C PHE A 75 -4.65 -7.71 7.04
N TRP A 76 -5.20 -8.65 6.28
CA TRP A 76 -5.86 -8.37 5.01
C TRP A 76 -7.18 -7.62 5.17
N GLU A 77 -7.94 -7.91 6.22
CA GLU A 77 -9.14 -7.12 6.56
C GLU A 77 -8.79 -5.64 6.79
N LEU A 78 -7.70 -5.38 7.50
CA LEU A 78 -7.23 -4.02 7.79
C LEU A 78 -6.64 -3.36 6.56
N TYR A 79 -5.85 -4.10 5.79
CA TYR A 79 -5.31 -3.64 4.52
C TYR A 79 -6.45 -3.19 3.60
N ALA A 80 -7.46 -4.03 3.39
CA ALA A 80 -8.62 -3.72 2.57
C ALA A 80 -9.40 -2.49 3.09
N LEU A 81 -9.60 -2.40 4.40
CA LEU A 81 -10.24 -1.23 5.04
C LEU A 81 -9.44 0.05 4.77
N TYR A 82 -8.12 0.04 4.99
CA TYR A 82 -7.28 1.21 4.77
C TYR A 82 -7.18 1.57 3.28
N SER A 83 -7.15 0.59 2.38
CA SER A 83 -7.25 0.82 0.94
C SER A 83 -8.57 1.51 0.56
N ALA A 84 -9.71 1.07 1.12
CA ALA A 84 -11.00 1.72 0.90
C ALA A 84 -11.02 3.17 1.40
N MET A 85 -10.49 3.42 2.61
CA MET A 85 -10.38 4.78 3.16
C MET A 85 -9.45 5.67 2.31
N HIS A 86 -8.37 5.09 1.78
CA HIS A 86 -7.41 5.81 0.95
C HIS A 86 -8.01 6.23 -0.38
N ILE A 87 -8.85 5.41 -1.01
CA ILE A 87 -9.60 5.79 -2.24
C ILE A 87 -10.35 7.10 -2.02
N VAL A 88 -11.14 7.19 -0.93
CA VAL A 88 -11.92 8.40 -0.63
C VAL A 88 -10.99 9.60 -0.45
N SER A 89 -9.92 9.42 0.30
CA SER A 89 -8.95 10.47 0.60
C SER A 89 -8.23 10.96 -0.68
N ALA A 90 -7.85 10.04 -1.56
CA ALA A 90 -7.20 10.34 -2.84
C ALA A 90 -8.12 11.13 -3.79
N LEU A 91 -9.39 10.75 -3.90
CA LEU A 91 -10.36 11.46 -4.75
C LEU A 91 -10.61 12.89 -4.23
N VAL A 92 -10.77 13.06 -2.92
CA VAL A 92 -10.93 14.39 -2.29
C VAL A 92 -9.71 15.27 -2.55
N TRP A 93 -8.52 14.71 -2.39
CA TRP A 93 -7.27 15.43 -2.67
C TRP A 93 -7.13 15.80 -4.15
N GLY A 94 -7.48 14.89 -5.06
CA GLY A 94 -7.43 15.12 -6.50
C GLY A 94 -8.31 16.27 -6.97
N MET A 95 -9.49 16.45 -6.37
CA MET A 95 -10.40 17.56 -6.71
C MET A 95 -9.77 18.94 -6.49
N GLY A 96 -8.86 19.07 -5.53
CA GLY A 96 -8.20 20.33 -5.20
C GLY A 96 -6.94 20.64 -6.03
N ARG A 97 -6.58 19.80 -7.01
CA ARG A 97 -5.30 19.89 -7.72
C ARG A 97 -5.43 20.28 -9.19
N SER A 98 -5.73 19.31 -10.05
CA SER A 98 -5.96 19.52 -11.48
C SER A 98 -6.83 18.38 -12.01
N ARG A 99 -7.46 18.59 -13.16
CA ARG A 99 -8.29 17.57 -13.79
C ARG A 99 -7.47 16.32 -14.14
N GLU A 100 -6.28 16.51 -14.68
CA GLU A 100 -5.39 15.43 -15.09
C GLU A 100 -4.97 14.57 -13.89
N GLN A 101 -4.63 15.22 -12.76
CA GLN A 101 -4.31 14.49 -11.52
C GLN A 101 -5.52 13.75 -10.94
N TYR A 102 -6.69 14.38 -10.97
CA TYR A 102 -7.92 13.73 -10.52
C TYR A 102 -8.24 12.48 -11.35
N GLU A 103 -8.11 12.55 -12.68
CA GLU A 103 -8.37 11.42 -13.58
C GLU A 103 -7.40 10.25 -13.30
N VAL A 104 -6.13 10.53 -13.01
CA VAL A 104 -5.16 9.50 -12.59
C VAL A 104 -5.58 8.84 -11.28
N LEU A 105 -5.93 9.62 -10.26
CA LEU A 105 -6.32 9.07 -8.96
C LEU A 105 -7.65 8.31 -9.03
N LEU A 106 -8.57 8.75 -9.88
CA LEU A 106 -9.80 8.02 -10.17
C LEU A 106 -9.50 6.66 -10.79
N LYS A 107 -8.60 6.60 -11.79
CA LYS A 107 -8.18 5.33 -12.39
C LYS A 107 -7.59 4.39 -11.35
N TYR A 108 -6.64 4.85 -10.53
CA TYR A 108 -6.03 4.01 -9.49
C TYR A 108 -7.05 3.55 -8.44
N SER A 109 -8.02 4.40 -8.10
CA SER A 109 -9.11 4.04 -7.19
C SER A 109 -9.96 2.90 -7.74
N LEU A 110 -10.32 2.97 -9.02
CA LEU A 110 -11.09 1.91 -9.69
C LEU A 110 -10.30 0.61 -9.79
N ASP A 111 -8.99 0.68 -10.01
CA ASP A 111 -8.11 -0.49 -10.02
C ASP A 111 -8.10 -1.19 -8.65
N VAL A 112 -7.95 -0.43 -7.56
CA VAL A 112 -7.98 -1.00 -6.20
C VAL A 112 -9.32 -1.67 -5.89
N ILE A 113 -10.44 -1.03 -6.28
CA ILE A 113 -11.78 -1.63 -6.14
C ILE A 113 -11.85 -2.98 -6.88
N LYS A 114 -11.32 -3.04 -8.11
CA LYS A 114 -11.30 -4.26 -8.93
C LYS A 114 -10.39 -5.35 -8.33
N ASP A 115 -9.24 -4.95 -7.79
CA ASP A 115 -8.27 -5.85 -7.16
C ASP A 115 -8.90 -6.59 -5.97
N HIS A 116 -9.73 -5.90 -5.20
CA HIS A 116 -10.46 -6.46 -4.05
C HIS A 116 -11.83 -7.05 -4.41
N ASP A 117 -12.14 -7.20 -5.70
CA ASP A 117 -13.42 -7.70 -6.18
C ASP A 117 -14.63 -6.91 -5.64
N ASN A 118 -14.61 -5.59 -5.78
CA ASN A 118 -15.56 -4.68 -5.15
C ASN A 118 -15.60 -4.81 -3.62
N PHE A 119 -14.45 -5.09 -3.00
CA PHE A 119 -14.28 -5.39 -1.58
C PHE A 119 -15.05 -6.63 -1.08
N ASN A 120 -15.41 -7.56 -1.97
CA ASN A 120 -15.85 -8.90 -1.58
C ASN A 120 -14.67 -9.82 -1.20
N CYS A 121 -13.43 -9.44 -1.56
CA CYS A 121 -12.21 -10.15 -1.19
C CYS A 121 -11.26 -9.23 -0.40
N VAL A 122 -10.82 -9.68 0.78
CA VAL A 122 -9.85 -8.93 1.61
C VAL A 122 -8.43 -9.01 1.06
N ILE A 123 -8.07 -10.14 0.44
CA ILE A 123 -6.78 -10.29 -0.24
C ILE A 123 -6.94 -9.78 -1.68
N PRO A 124 -6.12 -8.82 -2.14
CA PRO A 124 -6.21 -8.34 -3.50
C PRO A 124 -5.72 -9.39 -4.49
N LYS A 125 -6.38 -9.47 -5.66
CA LYS A 125 -6.09 -10.45 -6.73
C LYS A 125 -4.62 -10.45 -7.16
N TRP A 126 -3.98 -9.29 -7.24
CA TRP A 126 -2.58 -9.19 -7.61
C TRP A 126 -1.64 -9.85 -6.59
N TYR A 127 -2.04 -9.94 -5.32
CA TYR A 127 -1.28 -10.65 -4.29
C TYR A 127 -1.58 -12.16 -4.31
N ALA A 128 -2.86 -12.51 -4.39
CA ALA A 128 -3.35 -13.90 -4.29
C ALA A 128 -2.84 -14.84 -5.40
N ASN A 129 -2.61 -14.33 -6.61
CA ASN A 129 -2.31 -15.16 -7.78
C ASN A 129 -0.99 -15.97 -7.69
N ASP A 130 -0.09 -15.67 -6.74
CA ASP A 130 1.20 -16.39 -6.59
C ASP A 130 1.30 -17.22 -5.29
N TYR A 131 0.35 -17.11 -4.37
CA TYR A 131 0.42 -17.79 -3.05
C TYR A 131 -0.05 -19.27 -3.07
N HIS A 132 -0.37 -19.80 -4.26
CA HIS A 132 -0.83 -21.18 -4.48
C HIS A 132 -0.10 -21.91 -5.63
N SER A 133 1.12 -21.49 -5.98
CA SER A 133 2.00 -22.27 -6.89
C SER A 133 3.08 -23.01 -6.11
#